data_AF-A0A967SN41-F1
#
_entry.id   AF-A0A967SN41-F1
#
_cell.length_a   1.000
_cell.length_b   1.000
_cell.length_c   1.000
_cell.angle_alpha   90.00
_cell.angle_beta   90.00
_cell.angle_gamma   90.00
#
_symmetry.space_group_name_H-M   'P 1'
#
loop_
_entity.id
_entity.type
_entity.pdbx_description
1 polymer ?
#
loop_
_entity_poly.entity_id
_entity_poly.type
_entity_poly.pdbx_seq_one_letter_code
_entity_poly.pdbx_strand_id
1 'polypeptide(L)'
;LYPPHAFEAAHTHDPLWNAAQRQLVREGGIHNYLRMLWGKKILEWSASPEEALATMIHLNNRYAVDGRDPNSYGGIFWTLGRYDRGWPERAIYGK
;
A
#
# COMPACT_ATOMS: atom_id res chain seq x y z
N LEU A 1 -2.51 4.91 -13.96
CA LEU A 1 -3.32 4.42 -12.82
C LEU A 1 -3.56 2.93 -13.00
N TYR A 2 -3.58 2.16 -11.92
CA TYR A 2 -3.82 0.71 -11.96
C TYR A 2 -5.15 0.38 -11.30
N PRO A 3 -5.96 -0.52 -11.88
CA PRO A 3 -7.14 -1.03 -11.20
C PRO A 3 -6.74 -1.97 -10.04
N PRO A 4 -7.60 -2.17 -9.03
CA PRO A 4 -7.28 -3.01 -7.85
C PRO A 4 -6.74 -4.41 -8.17
N HIS A 5 -7.28 -5.07 -9.21
CA HIS A 5 -6.84 -6.41 -9.62
C HIS A 5 -5.41 -6.44 -10.21
N ALA A 6 -4.92 -5.33 -10.79
CA ALA A 6 -3.54 -5.25 -11.28
C ALA A 6 -2.54 -5.16 -10.13
N PHE A 7 -2.91 -4.47 -9.05
CA PHE A 7 -2.16 -4.50 -7.80
C PHE A 7 -2.15 -5.90 -7.21
N GLU A 8 -3.30 -6.56 -7.09
CA GLU A 8 -3.40 -7.92 -6.53
C GLU A 8 -2.48 -8.92 -7.27
N ALA A 9 -2.46 -8.86 -8.60
CA ALA A 9 -1.64 -9.72 -9.47
C ALA A 9 -0.15 -9.34 -9.53
N ALA A 10 0.30 -8.28 -8.84
CA ALA A 10 1.66 -7.74 -8.94
C ALA A 10 2.06 -7.41 -10.39
N HIS A 11 1.15 -6.78 -11.12
CA HIS A 11 1.28 -6.38 -12.53
C HIS A 11 1.40 -4.86 -12.68
N THR A 12 2.42 -4.28 -12.03
CA THR A 12 2.80 -2.87 -12.22
C THR A 12 4.09 -2.77 -13.05
N HIS A 13 4.45 -1.56 -13.44
CA HIS A 13 5.73 -1.30 -14.10
C HIS A 13 6.94 -1.40 -13.14
N ASP A 14 6.72 -1.38 -11.82
CA ASP A 14 7.80 -1.37 -10.82
C ASP A 14 8.10 -2.79 -10.33
N PRO A 15 9.28 -3.36 -10.67
CA PRO A 15 9.63 -4.72 -10.28
C PRO A 15 9.83 -4.88 -8.76
N LEU A 16 10.24 -3.82 -8.05
CA LEU A 16 10.41 -3.86 -6.59
C LEU A 16 9.04 -3.90 -5.90
N TRP A 17 8.11 -3.07 -6.34
CA TRP A 17 6.73 -3.11 -5.83
C TRP A 17 6.08 -4.47 -6.10
N ASN A 18 6.26 -4.99 -7.32
CA ASN A 18 5.76 -6.32 -7.69
C ASN A 18 6.36 -7.43 -6.82
N ALA A 19 7.65 -7.34 -6.47
CA ALA A 19 8.29 -8.30 -5.56
C ALA A 19 7.68 -8.25 -4.16
N ALA A 20 7.45 -7.05 -3.60
CA ALA A 20 6.81 -6.88 -2.29
C ALA A 20 5.38 -7.45 -2.27
N GLN A 21 4.59 -7.17 -3.30
CA GLN A 21 3.24 -7.71 -3.42
C GLN A 21 3.23 -9.24 -3.56
N ARG A 22 4.15 -9.82 -4.34
CA ARG A 22 4.28 -11.29 -4.45
C ARG A 22 4.70 -11.92 -3.12
N GLN A 23 5.55 -11.25 -2.34
CA GLN A 23 5.89 -11.69 -0.99
C GLN A 23 4.64 -11.74 -0.11
N LEU A 24 3.84 -10.67 -0.10
CA LEU A 24 2.58 -10.62 0.65
C LEU A 24 1.69 -11.82 0.31
N VAL A 25 1.47 -12.07 -0.98
CA VAL A 25 0.56 -13.12 -1.45
C VAL A 25 1.08 -14.52 -1.12
N ARG A 26 2.40 -14.75 -1.21
CA ARG A 26 2.99 -16.09 -1.05
C ARG A 26 3.30 -16.44 0.40
N GLU A 27 3.78 -15.47 1.17
CA GLU A 27 4.32 -15.67 2.51
C GLU A 27 3.40 -15.11 3.60
N GLY A 28 2.39 -14.33 3.21
CA GLY A 28 1.48 -13.68 4.16
C GLY A 28 2.12 -12.51 4.92
N GLY A 29 3.23 -11.98 4.40
CA GLY A 29 3.96 -10.87 5.00
C GLY A 29 4.75 -10.07 3.96
N ILE A 30 5.09 -8.83 4.32
CA ILE A 30 5.98 -7.96 3.54
C ILE A 30 7.07 -7.49 4.49
N HIS A 31 8.31 -7.47 4.04
CA HIS A 31 9.40 -6.85 4.81
C HIS A 31 9.02 -5.42 5.23
N ASN A 32 9.20 -5.07 6.51
CA ASN A 32 8.66 -3.83 7.09
C ASN A 32 8.99 -2.56 6.29
N TYR A 33 10.22 -2.43 5.80
CA TYR A 33 10.61 -1.26 5.00
C TYR A 33 9.83 -1.16 3.68
N LEU A 34 9.52 -2.31 3.07
CA LEU A 34 8.75 -2.38 1.83
C LEU A 34 7.27 -2.11 2.05
N ARG A 35 6.70 -2.28 3.26
CA ARG A 35 5.29 -1.94 3.51
C ARG A 35 4.99 -0.46 3.26
N MET A 36 5.90 0.43 3.66
CA MET A 36 5.74 1.87 3.44
C MET A 36 5.77 2.21 1.95
N LEU A 37 6.77 1.66 1.22
CA LEU A 37 6.87 1.82 -0.22
C LEU A 37 5.63 1.26 -0.91
N TRP A 38 5.21 0.06 -0.50
CA TRP A 38 4.05 -0.63 -1.06
C TRP A 38 2.78 0.23 -0.96
N GLY A 39 2.49 0.78 0.22
CA GLY A 39 1.34 1.66 0.42
C GLY A 39 1.46 2.97 -0.36
N LYS A 40 2.60 3.66 -0.28
CA LYS A 40 2.79 4.96 -0.96
C LYS A 40 2.64 4.83 -2.47
N LYS A 41 3.08 3.72 -3.07
CA LYS A 41 2.90 3.46 -4.50
C LYS A 41 1.47 3.11 -4.89
N ILE A 42 0.71 2.41 -4.03
CA ILE A 42 -0.73 2.26 -4.26
C ILE A 42 -1.40 3.63 -4.29
N LEU A 43 -1.07 4.53 -3.37
CA LEU A 43 -1.56 5.91 -3.38
C LEU A 43 -1.17 6.66 -4.65
N GLU A 44 0.09 6.57 -5.09
CA GLU A 44 0.59 7.23 -6.30
C GLU A 44 -0.14 6.81 -7.58
N TRP A 45 -0.56 5.55 -7.64
CA TRP A 45 -1.07 4.95 -8.86
C TRP A 45 -2.58 4.64 -8.84
N SER A 46 -3.29 5.15 -7.83
CA SER A 46 -4.77 5.08 -7.72
C SER A 46 -5.41 6.40 -8.17
N ALA A 47 -6.68 6.37 -8.58
CA ALA A 47 -7.36 7.58 -9.05
C ALA A 47 -7.64 8.57 -7.92
N SER A 48 -7.81 8.07 -6.69
CA SER A 48 -8.00 8.88 -5.49
C SER A 48 -7.42 8.21 -4.23
N PRO A 49 -7.21 8.99 -3.14
CA PRO A 49 -6.79 8.44 -1.84
C PRO A 49 -7.77 7.41 -1.27
N GLU A 50 -9.08 7.56 -1.52
CA GLU A 50 -10.13 6.63 -1.07
C GLU A 50 -10.02 5.27 -1.79
N GLU A 51 -9.77 5.28 -3.10
CA GLU A 51 -9.53 4.05 -3.87
C GLU A 51 -8.22 3.37 -3.41
N ALA A 52 -7.19 4.16 -3.15
CA ALA A 52 -5.93 3.65 -2.60
C ALA A 52 -6.14 3.00 -1.23
N LEU A 53 -6.91 3.65 -0.35
CA LEU A 53 -7.25 3.13 0.98
C LEU A 53 -8.01 1.80 0.88
N ALA A 54 -9.04 1.76 0.03
CA ALA A 54 -9.82 0.54 -0.19
C ALA A 54 -8.95 -0.61 -0.71
N THR A 55 -8.05 -0.31 -1.65
CA THR A 55 -7.09 -1.28 -2.21
C THR A 55 -6.12 -1.78 -1.14
N MET A 56 -5.51 -0.88 -0.36
CA MET A 56 -4.57 -1.25 0.71
C MET A 56 -5.24 -2.14 1.76
N ILE A 57 -6.44 -1.77 2.22
CA ILE A 57 -7.20 -2.57 3.19
C ILE A 57 -7.55 -3.94 2.61
N HIS A 58 -8.04 -3.99 1.37
CA HIS A 58 -8.41 -5.25 0.72
C HIS A 58 -7.23 -6.22 0.66
N LEU A 59 -6.10 -5.77 0.09
CA LEU A 59 -4.92 -6.61 -0.08
C LEU A 59 -4.31 -7.03 1.26
N ASN A 60 -4.17 -6.10 2.20
CA ASN A 60 -3.61 -6.41 3.52
C ASN A 60 -4.51 -7.38 4.29
N ASN A 61 -5.82 -7.18 4.29
CA ASN A 61 -6.74 -8.07 5.02
C ASN A 61 -6.89 -9.45 4.38
N ARG A 62 -6.73 -9.53 3.05
CA ARG A 62 -6.84 -10.79 2.31
C ARG A 62 -5.62 -11.69 2.51
N TYR A 63 -4.42 -11.11 2.48
CA TYR A 63 -3.19 -11.88 2.38
C TYR A 63 -2.30 -11.81 3.62
N ALA A 64 -2.27 -10.70 4.36
CA ALA A 64 -1.38 -10.56 5.49
C ALA A 64 -1.85 -11.44 6.67
N VAL A 65 -0.95 -12.24 7.23
CA VAL A 65 -1.21 -13.06 8.43
C VAL A 65 -1.55 -12.17 9.63
N ASP A 66 -0.92 -11.00 9.71
CA ASP A 66 -1.16 -9.93 10.69
C ASP A 66 -2.18 -8.87 10.19
N GLY A 67 -2.92 -9.18 9.13
CA GLY A 67 -3.99 -8.33 8.61
C GLY A 67 -5.22 -8.30 9.51
N ARG A 68 -6.18 -7.40 9.22
CA ARG A 68 -7.41 -7.20 10.03
C ARG A 68 -7.15 -6.84 11.50
N ASP A 69 -5.98 -6.28 11.77
CA ASP A 69 -5.51 -5.88 13.09
C ASP A 69 -5.44 -4.34 13.19
N PRO A 70 -5.74 -3.73 14.35
CA PRO A 70 -5.61 -2.28 14.53
C PRO A 70 -4.23 -1.72 14.16
N ASN A 71 -3.14 -2.47 14.37
CA ASN A 71 -1.80 -2.04 13.95
C ASN A 71 -1.69 -1.99 12.43
N SER A 72 -2.28 -2.96 11.72
CA SER A 72 -2.36 -2.97 10.27
C SER A 72 -3.08 -1.71 9.74
N TYR A 73 -4.23 -1.34 10.33
CA TYR A 73 -4.90 -0.09 9.97
C TYR A 73 -4.04 1.14 10.30
N GLY A 74 -3.36 1.14 11.44
CA GLY A 74 -2.41 2.20 11.81
C GLY A 74 -1.33 2.41 10.73
N GLY A 75 -0.72 1.34 10.24
CA GLY A 75 0.28 1.39 9.17
C GLY A 75 -0.28 1.86 7.82
N ILE A 76 -1.50 1.43 7.47
CA ILE A 76 -2.17 1.89 6.24
C ILE A 76 -2.47 3.40 6.34
N PHE A 77 -3.01 3.87 7.46
CA PHE A 77 -3.30 5.30 7.62
C PHE A 77 -2.04 6.16 7.74
N TRP A 78 -0.93 5.62 8.22
CA TRP A 78 0.37 6.29 8.16
C TRP A 78 0.80 6.62 6.73
N THR A 79 0.50 5.73 5.78
CA THR A 79 0.71 5.99 4.34
C THR A 79 -0.07 7.23 3.86
N LEU A 80 -1.20 7.54 4.50
CA LEU A 80 -2.06 8.70 4.23
C LEU A 80 -1.79 9.89 5.17
N GLY A 81 -0.69 9.85 5.94
CA GLY A 81 -0.23 10.97 6.78
C GLY A 81 -0.65 10.89 8.25
N ARG A 82 -1.41 9.88 8.68
CA ARG A 82 -1.77 9.73 10.10
C ARG A 82 -0.54 9.36 10.93
N TYR A 83 -0.32 10.05 12.04
CA TYR A 83 0.84 9.85 12.93
C TYR A 83 2.21 10.23 12.32
N ASP A 84 2.23 10.83 11.13
CA ASP A 84 3.42 11.46 10.56
C ASP A 84 3.26 12.99 10.54
N ARG A 85 4.36 13.70 10.25
CA ARG A 85 4.35 15.12 9.94
C ARG A 85 4.16 15.36 8.44
N GLY A 86 3.79 16.57 8.07
CA GLY A 86 3.83 17.01 6.68
C GLY A 86 5.27 17.14 6.16
N TRP A 87 5.46 16.83 4.89
CA TRP A 87 6.69 16.92 4.12
C TRP A 87 6.58 17.99 3.02
N PRO A 88 7.70 18.35 2.35
CA PRO A 88 7.66 19.25 1.20
C PRO A 88 6.65 18.76 0.15
N GLU A 89 5.86 19.69 -0.35
CA GLU A 89 4.71 19.36 -1.19
C GLU A 89 5.14 18.71 -2.51
N ARG A 90 4.46 17.61 -2.87
CA ARG A 90 4.70 16.89 -4.12
C ARG A 90 3.37 16.57 -4.79
N ALA A 91 3.39 16.57 -6.12
CA ALA A 91 2.24 16.13 -6.92
C ALA A 91 1.74 14.76 -6.42
N ILE A 92 0.41 14.60 -6.42
CA ILE A 92 -0.33 13.43 -5.92
C ILE A 92 -0.35 13.31 -4.39
N TYR A 93 0.78 13.48 -3.73
CA TYR A 93 0.91 13.25 -2.29
C TYR A 93 0.47 14.44 -1.41
N GLY A 94 0.51 15.66 -1.94
CA GLY A 94 0.32 16.86 -1.12
C GLY A 94 1.48 17.01 -0.14
N LYS A 95 1.14 17.28 1.13
CA LYS A 95 2.09 17.51 2.24
C LYS A 95 2.15 16.30 3.16
#